data_AF-A0A9E3R3S3-F1
#
_entry.id   AF-A0A9E3R3S3-F1
#
_cell.length_a   1.000
_cell.length_b   1.000
_cell.length_c   1.000
_cell.angle_alpha   90.00
_cell.angle_beta   90.00
_cell.angle_gamma   90.00
#
_symmetry.space_group_name_H-M   'P 1'
#
loop_
_entity.id
_entity.type
_entity.pdbx_description
1 polymer ?
#
loop_
_entity_poly.entity_id
_entity_poly.type
_entity_poly.pdbx_seq_one_letter_code
_entity_poly.pdbx_strand_id
1 'polypeptide(L)'
;MLKNPTAVAVLNFFTIGLGTFLHGKRPGLGLLAFVGGSLLRYEEVRIGPALTGVLSIHWVLATAGMTLLGIGMALDGWREAKG
;
A
#
# COMPACT_ATOMS: atom_id res chain seq x y z
N MET A 1 -21.01 4.02 7.44
CA MET A 1 -20.13 5.20 7.24
C MET A 1 -19.87 5.33 5.75
N LEU A 2 -20.66 6.14 5.05
CA LEU A 2 -20.48 6.40 3.61
C LEU A 2 -19.25 7.30 3.46
N LYS A 3 -18.13 6.68 3.15
CA LYS A 3 -16.91 7.42 2.86
C LYS A 3 -16.52 7.06 1.43
N ASN A 4 -16.34 8.11 0.63
CA ASN A 4 -16.13 8.05 -0.80
C ASN A 4 -15.23 6.85 -1.19
N PRO A 5 -15.76 5.82 -1.88
CA PRO A 5 -15.03 4.60 -2.18
C PRO A 5 -13.74 4.87 -2.97
N THR A 6 -13.78 5.87 -3.85
CA THR A 6 -12.62 6.31 -4.62
C THR A 6 -11.55 6.93 -3.71
N ALA A 7 -11.95 7.72 -2.71
CA ALA A 7 -10.99 8.27 -1.74
C ALA A 7 -10.34 7.16 -0.91
N VAL A 8 -11.10 6.15 -0.49
CA VAL A 8 -10.55 4.98 0.22
C VAL A 8 -9.56 4.20 -0.65
N ALA A 9 -9.90 3.98 -1.93
CA ALA A 9 -9.05 3.30 -2.88
C ALA A 9 -7.73 4.04 -3.10
N VAL A 10 -7.79 5.36 -3.34
CA VAL A 10 -6.62 6.21 -3.52
C VAL A 10 -5.76 6.22 -2.27
N LEU A 11 -6.37 6.35 -1.09
CA LEU A 11 -5.63 6.31 0.17
C LEU A 11 -4.92 4.97 0.33
N ASN A 12 -5.61 3.85 0.09
CA ASN A 12 -5.04 2.51 0.18
C ASN A 12 -3.94 2.24 -0.85
N PHE A 13 -4.03 2.79 -2.06
CA PHE A 13 -3.01 2.62 -3.07
C PHE A 13 -1.67 3.21 -2.63
N PHE A 14 -1.69 4.46 -2.13
CA PHE A 14 -0.46 5.17 -1.76
C PHE A 14 0.09 4.81 -0.39
N THR A 15 -0.80 4.43 0.53
CA THR A 15 -0.41 4.21 1.93
C THR A 15 -0.44 2.74 2.33
N ILE A 16 -0.93 1.85 1.46
CA ILE A 16 -1.04 0.42 1.74
C ILE A 16 -1.85 0.18 3.02
N GLY A 17 -3.11 0.63 3.07
CA GLY A 17 -4.03 0.25 4.15
C GLY A 17 -4.55 1.36 5.07
N LEU A 18 -4.12 2.61 4.92
CA LEU A 18 -4.68 3.71 5.72
C LEU A 18 -6.17 3.95 5.43
N GLY A 19 -6.59 3.71 4.19
CA GLY A 19 -8.00 3.76 3.79
C GLY A 19 -8.81 2.69 4.53
N THR A 20 -8.30 1.46 4.58
CA THR A 20 -8.91 0.36 5.34
C THR A 20 -8.90 0.62 6.84
N PHE A 21 -7.84 1.23 7.39
CA PHE A 21 -7.78 1.60 8.81
C PHE A 21 -8.85 2.62 9.19
N LEU A 22 -8.95 3.69 8.41
CA LEU A 22 -9.84 4.78 8.75
C LEU A 22 -11.30 4.47 8.39
N HIS A 23 -11.55 3.66 7.35
CA HIS A 23 -12.85 3.56 6.68
C HIS A 23 -13.32 2.12 6.41
N GLY A 24 -12.47 1.12 6.58
CA GLY A 24 -12.77 -0.28 6.30
C GLY A 24 -13.43 -1.01 7.47
N LYS A 25 -13.88 -2.24 7.20
CA LYS A 25 -14.51 -3.11 8.21
C LYS A 25 -13.47 -3.78 9.12
N ARG A 26 -12.20 -3.74 8.71
CA ARG A 26 -11.07 -4.44 9.35
C ARG A 26 -9.95 -3.44 9.69
N PRO A 27 -10.17 -2.52 10.64
CA PRO A 27 -9.22 -1.44 10.93
C PRO A 27 -7.85 -1.98 11.38
N GLY A 28 -7.81 -3.08 12.15
CA GLY A 28 -6.56 -3.71 12.56
C GLY A 28 -5.70 -4.20 11.39
N LEU A 29 -6.32 -4.81 10.36
CA LEU A 29 -5.58 -5.20 9.14
C LEU A 29 -5.10 -3.97 8.36
N GLY A 30 -5.91 -2.92 8.30
CA GLY A 30 -5.51 -1.65 7.68
C GLY A 30 -4.30 -1.02 8.35
N LEU A 31 -4.27 -1.01 9.69
CA LEU A 31 -3.13 -0.49 10.45
C LEU A 31 -1.88 -1.33 10.27
N LEU A 32 -1.98 -2.66 10.34
CA LEU A 32 -0.85 -3.56 10.12
C LEU A 32 -0.29 -3.43 8.71
N ALA A 33 -1.17 -3.34 7.70
CA ALA A 33 -0.77 -3.12 6.33
C ALA A 33 -0.07 -1.76 6.16
N PHE A 34 -0.61 -0.70 6.78
CA PHE A 34 -0.03 0.64 6.70
C PHE A 34 1.37 0.68 7.31
N VAL A 35 1.54 0.13 8.52
CA VAL A 35 2.83 0.07 9.21
C VAL A 35 3.81 -0.81 8.45
N GLY A 36 3.40 -2.03 8.06
CA GLY A 36 4.24 -2.96 7.30
C GLY A 36 4.66 -2.41 5.94
N GLY A 37 3.74 -1.81 5.20
CA GLY A 37 4.01 -1.16 3.92
C GLY A 37 4.94 0.04 4.06
N SER A 38 4.78 0.84 5.11
CA SER A 38 5.68 1.96 5.42
C SER A 38 7.10 1.50 5.74
N LEU A 39 7.24 0.41 6.52
CA LEU A 39 8.55 -0.20 6.82
C LEU A 39 9.22 -0.75 5.56
N LEU A 40 8.47 -1.44 4.68
CA LEU A 40 8.98 -1.92 3.40
C LEU A 40 9.47 -0.76 2.52
N ARG A 41 8.71 0.34 2.46
CA ARG A 41 9.08 1.53 1.70
C ARG A 41 10.31 2.22 2.28
N TYR A 42 10.44 2.25 3.60
CA TYR A 42 11.62 2.76 4.29
C TYR A 42 12.88 1.97 3.92
N GLU A 43 12.82 0.63 3.98
CA GLU A 43 13.94 -0.22 3.58
C GLU A 43 14.26 -0.09 2.08
N GLU A 44 13.26 0.06 1.21
CA GLU A 44 13.45 0.30 -0.22
C GLU A 44 14.25 1.60 -0.49
N VAL A 45 13.91 2.68 0.21
CA VAL A 45 14.62 3.98 0.11
C VAL A 45 16.00 3.90 0.75
N ARG A 46 16.16 3.16 1.85
CA ARG A 46 17.44 3.01 2.55
C ARG A 46 18.44 2.19 1.75
N ILE A 47 17.98 1.11 1.11
CA ILE A 47 18.83 0.18 0.36
C ILE A 47 19.04 0.68 -1.08
N GLY A 48 18.09 1.45 -1.63
CA GLY A 48 18.17 2.02 -2.98
C GLY A 48 19.54 2.64 -3.33
N PRO A 49 20.10 3.56 -2.51
CA PRO A 49 21.42 4.17 -2.72
C PRO A 49 22.61 3.19 -2.71
N ALA A 50 22.49 2.03 -2.06
CA ALA A 50 23.54 1.00 -2.09
C ALA A 50 23.48 0.16 -3.38
N LEU A 51 22.34 0.18 -4.08
CA LEU A 51 22.10 -0.53 -5.33
C LEU A 51 22.13 0.39 -6.57
N THR A 52 22.32 1.72 -6.42
CA THR A 52 22.21 2.72 -7.52
C THR A 52 23.13 2.51 -8.72
N GLY A 53 24.16 1.67 -8.61
CA GLY A 53 25.03 1.32 -9.75
C GLY A 53 24.44 0.26 -10.68
N VAL A 54 23.44 -0.52 -10.23
CA VAL A 54 22.85 -1.61 -11.00
C VAL A 54 21.34 -1.51 -10.82
N LEU A 55 20.61 -1.29 -11.91
CA LEU A 55 19.17 -1.49 -11.98
C LEU A 55 18.90 -2.99 -11.77
N SER A 56 18.99 -3.42 -10.51
CA SER A 56 18.94 -4.84 -10.17
C SER A 56 17.51 -5.31 -10.40
N ILE A 57 17.36 -6.48 -11.01
CA ILE A 57 16.06 -7.12 -11.21
C ILE A 57 15.24 -7.17 -9.91
N HIS A 58 15.90 -7.27 -8.76
CA HIS A 58 15.30 -7.22 -7.42
C HIS A 58 14.60 -5.89 -7.12
N TRP A 59 15.17 -4.76 -7.54
CA TRP A 59 14.57 -3.44 -7.34
C TRP A 59 13.32 -3.26 -8.20
N VAL A 60 13.36 -3.73 -9.45
CA VAL A 60 12.21 -3.76 -10.36
C VAL A 60 11.09 -4.66 -9.81
N LEU A 61 11.44 -5.86 -9.34
CA LEU A 61 10.49 -6.80 -8.74
C LEU A 61 9.89 -6.26 -7.44
N ALA A 62 10.69 -5.62 -6.58
CA ALA A 62 10.21 -5.00 -5.35
C ALA A 62 9.23 -3.86 -5.66
N THR A 63 9.57 -2.98 -6.59
CA THR A 63 8.70 -1.87 -7.02
C THR A 63 7.40 -2.38 -7.63
N ALA A 64 7.48 -3.38 -8.52
CA ALA A 64 6.32 -4.00 -9.15
C ALA A 64 5.43 -4.71 -8.12
N GLY A 65 6.02 -5.43 -7.17
CA GLY A 65 5.30 -6.10 -6.08
C GLY A 65 4.57 -5.10 -5.18
N MET A 66 5.23 -4.01 -4.79
CA MET A 66 4.61 -2.93 -3.99
C MET A 66 3.48 -2.24 -4.75
N THR A 67 3.64 -2.04 -6.06
CA THR A 67 2.58 -1.48 -6.92
C THR A 67 1.36 -2.40 -6.98
N LEU A 68 1.58 -3.70 -7.20
CA LEU A 68 0.50 -4.71 -7.22
C LEU A 68 -0.20 -4.82 -5.86
N LEU A 69 0.56 -4.77 -4.77
CA LEU A 69 0.02 -4.74 -3.41
C LEU A 69 -0.86 -3.50 -3.20
N GLY A 70 -0.41 -2.32 -3.63
CA GLY A 70 -1.19 -1.08 -3.59
C GLY A 70 -2.49 -1.19 -4.39
N ILE A 71 -2.45 -1.76 -5.60
CA ILE A 71 -3.66 -2.02 -6.41
C ILE A 71 -4.61 -2.97 -5.68
N GLY A 72 -4.10 -4.06 -5.11
CA GLY A 72 -4.91 -5.02 -4.35
C GLY A 72 -5.62 -4.38 -3.17
N MET A 73 -4.91 -3.59 -2.37
CA MET A 73 -5.47 -2.86 -1.22
C MET A 73 -6.46 -1.78 -1.64
N ALA A 74 -6.22 -1.11 -2.77
CA ALA A 74 -7.13 -0.12 -3.34
C ALA A 74 -8.46 -0.77 -3.76
N LEU A 75 -8.39 -1.91 -4.45
CA LEU A 75 -9.57 -2.66 -4.88
C LEU A 75 -10.36 -3.22 -3.68
N ASP A 76 -9.66 -3.78 -2.69
CA ASP A 76 -10.30 -4.30 -1.47
C ASP A 76 -11.00 -3.18 -0.69
N GLY A 77 -10.30 -2.07 -0.44
CA GLY A 77 -10.87 -0.90 0.24
C GLY A 77 -12.03 -0.25 -0.52
N TRP A 78 -11.95 -0.18 -1.85
CA TRP A 78 -13.05 0.32 -2.68
C TRP A 78 -14.30 -0.56 -2.55
N ARG A 79 -14.13 -1.89 -2.62
CA ARG A 79 -15.22 -2.86 -2.45
C ARG A 79 -15.83 -2.78 -1.06
N GLU A 80 -15.00 -2.70 -0.02
CA GLU A 80 -15.46 -2.52 1.35
C GLU A 80 -16.23 -1.21 1.56
N ALA A 81 -15.81 -0.12 0.93
CA ALA A 81 -16.45 1.19 1.08
C ALA A 81 -17.76 1.31 0.27
N LYS A 82 -17.92 0.50 -0.79
CA LYS A 82 -19.11 0.50 -1.66
C LYS A 82 -20.26 -0.36 -1.13
N GLY A 83 -20.01 -1.31 -0.22
CA GLY A 83 -21.00 -2.24 0.33
C GLY A 83 -21.12 -2.18 1.84
#